data_AF-A0A2V8H7T1-F1
#
_entry.id   AF-A0A2V8H7T1-F1
#
_cell.length_a   1.000
_cell.length_b   1.000
_cell.length_c   1.000
_cell.angle_alpha   90.00
_cell.angle_beta   90.00
_cell.angle_gamma   90.00
#
_symmetry.space_group_name_H-M   'P 1'
#
loop_
_entity.id
_entity.type
_entity.pdbx_description
1 polymer ?
#
loop_
_entity_poly.entity_id
_entity_poly.type
_entity_poly.pdbx_seq_one_letter_code
_entity_poly.pdbx_strand_id
1 'polypeptide(L)'
;MYLNAGDGATAAAEFQRIIDHRGIEPTSPLYPLAHVQQARAYVLAGDPVKARTSYDTFFTMWKKADPDVPVLKQAKAEYAKLSSPRYQPTAR
;
A
#
# COMPACT_ATOMS: atom_id res chain seq x y z
N MET A 1 13.55 -1.10 5.19
CA MET A 1 12.99 -1.54 6.48
C MET A 1 11.74 -2.38 6.24
N TYR A 2 11.68 -3.56 6.86
CA TYR A 2 10.61 -4.59 6.90
C TYR A 2 10.16 -5.36 5.63
N LEU A 3 10.20 -4.80 4.41
CA LEU A 3 9.89 -5.60 3.21
C LEU A 3 10.97 -6.66 2.88
N ASN A 4 12.17 -6.52 3.46
CA ASN A 4 13.35 -7.34 3.14
C ASN A 4 13.46 -8.66 3.94
N ALA A 5 12.59 -8.88 4.93
CA ALA A 5 12.61 -10.10 5.75
C ALA A 5 11.60 -11.17 5.29
N GLY A 6 10.97 -10.95 4.13
CA GLY A 6 9.83 -11.75 3.66
C GLY A 6 8.55 -11.49 4.46
N ASP A 7 8.61 -10.85 5.64
CA ASP A 7 7.48 -10.76 6.56
C ASP A 7 6.42 -9.70 6.26
N GLY A 8 5.67 -9.90 5.17
CA GLY A 8 4.59 -9.02 4.72
C GLY A 8 3.52 -8.76 5.79
N ALA A 9 3.19 -9.73 6.64
CA ALA A 9 2.17 -9.54 7.68
C ALA A 9 2.67 -8.59 8.79
N THR A 10 3.91 -8.78 9.24
CA THR A 10 4.56 -7.89 10.21
C THR A 10 4.74 -6.48 9.62
N ALA A 11 5.19 -6.37 8.37
CA ALA A 11 5.32 -5.09 7.70
C ALA A 11 3.96 -4.35 7.60
N ALA A 12 2.88 -5.06 7.28
CA ALA A 12 1.54 -4.47 7.22
C ALA A 12 1.08 -3.96 8.60
N ALA A 13 1.41 -4.67 9.67
CA ALA A 13 1.12 -4.25 11.05
C ALA A 13 1.88 -2.98 11.44
N GLU A 14 3.15 -2.84 11.05
CA GLU A 14 3.91 -1.61 11.29
C GLU A 14 3.30 -0.40 10.58
N PHE A 15 2.91 -0.56 9.31
CA PHE A 15 2.23 0.53 8.59
C PHE A 15 0.85 0.84 9.18
N GLN A 16 0.12 -0.17 9.68
CA GLN A 16 -1.14 0.05 10.37
C GLN A 16 -0.95 0.92 11.62
N ARG A 17 0.11 0.69 12.41
CA ARG A 17 0.41 1.56 13.58
C ARG A 17 0.64 3.00 13.17
N ILE A 18 1.42 3.25 12.10
CA ILE A 18 1.65 4.60 11.58
C ILE A 18 0.32 5.28 11.19
N ILE A 19 -0.58 4.54 10.53
CA ILE A 19 -1.90 5.03 10.11
C ILE A 19 -2.81 5.31 11.31
N ASP A 20 -2.79 4.45 12.33
CA ASP A 20 -3.61 4.59 13.53
C ASP A 20 -3.19 5.77 14.41
N HIS A 21 -1.91 6.14 14.35
CA HIS A 21 -1.36 7.31 15.06
C HIS A 21 -1.53 8.64 14.32
N ARG A 22 -2.45 8.73 13.34
CA ARG A 22 -2.67 9.94 12.51
C ARG A 22 -3.13 11.22 13.22
N GLY A 23 -3.33 11.17 14.54
CA GLY A 23 -3.88 12.27 15.35
C GLY A 23 -3.02 13.53 15.44
N ILE A 24 -1.81 13.53 14.88
CA ILE A 24 -0.83 14.62 15.04
C ILE A 24 -0.79 15.57 13.83
N GLU A 25 -1.04 15.10 12.59
CA GLU A 25 -1.03 15.97 11.39
C GLU A 25 -1.89 15.39 10.23
N PRO A 26 -3.22 15.59 10.21
CA PRO A 26 -4.14 14.92 9.29
C PRO A 26 -3.90 15.17 7.79
N THR A 27 -3.15 16.22 7.44
CA THR A 27 -2.88 16.64 6.06
C THR A 27 -1.48 16.24 5.57
N SER A 28 -0.71 15.51 6.39
CA SER A 28 0.67 15.15 6.03
C SER A 28 0.72 14.23 4.81
N PRO A 29 1.61 14.47 3.83
CA PRO A 29 1.81 13.59 2.67
C PRO A 29 2.43 12.23 3.04
N LEU A 30 2.83 12.04 4.30
CA LEU A 30 3.35 10.78 4.83
C LEU A 30 2.27 9.69 4.97
N TYR A 31 1.02 10.04 5.27
CA TYR A 31 -0.06 9.05 5.47
C TYR A 31 -0.43 8.29 4.19
N PRO A 32 -0.56 8.94 3.03
CA PRO A 32 -0.76 8.23 1.77
C PRO A 32 0.40 7.27 1.45
N LEU A 33 1.64 7.68 1.75
CA LEU A 33 2.80 6.81 1.55
C LEU A 33 2.77 5.57 2.46
N ALA A 34 2.23 5.68 3.68
CA ALA A 34 2.01 4.52 4.54
C ALA A 34 1.00 3.54 3.93
N HIS A 35 -0.09 4.03 3.33
CA HIS A 35 -1.09 3.18 2.67
C HIS A 35 -0.54 2.42 1.46
N VAL A 36 0.26 3.04 0.59
CA VAL A 36 0.86 2.30 -0.55
C VAL A 36 1.86 1.24 -0.09
N GLN A 37 2.62 1.50 0.98
CA GLN A 37 3.54 0.50 1.52
C GLN A 37 2.81 -0.63 2.27
N GLN A 38 1.71 -0.31 2.95
CA GLN A 38 0.82 -1.30 3.54
C GLN A 38 0.23 -2.22 2.46
N ALA A 39 -0.19 -1.66 1.32
CA ALA A 39 -0.71 -2.44 0.21
C ALA A 39 0.34 -3.45 -0.30
N ARG A 40 1.58 -3.00 -0.51
CA ARG A 40 2.72 -3.86 -0.90
C ARG A 40 3.01 -4.95 0.12
N ALA A 41 2.93 -4.62 1.41
CA ALA A 41 3.10 -5.60 2.49
C ALA A 41 2.00 -6.68 2.45
N TYR A 42 0.74 -6.32 2.19
CA TYR A 42 -0.34 -7.28 2.00
C TYR A 42 -0.18 -8.15 0.74
N VAL A 43 0.36 -7.60 -0.35
CA VAL A 43 0.73 -8.40 -1.53
C VAL A 43 1.76 -9.47 -1.15
N LEU A 44 2.80 -9.09 -0.42
CA LEU A 44 3.83 -10.03 0.08
C LEU A 44 3.26 -11.05 1.09
N ALA A 45 2.23 -10.67 1.84
CA ALA A 45 1.54 -11.57 2.77
C ALA A 45 0.53 -12.51 2.09
N GLY A 46 0.28 -12.35 0.79
CA GLY A 46 -0.73 -13.14 0.06
C GLY A 46 -2.18 -12.73 0.37
N ASP A 47 -2.41 -11.51 0.85
CA ASP A 47 -3.75 -10.97 1.16
C ASP A 47 -4.16 -9.90 0.13
N PRO A 48 -4.59 -10.30 -1.09
CA PRO A 48 -4.91 -9.34 -2.16
C PRO A 48 -6.14 -8.49 -1.84
N VAL A 49 -7.05 -8.95 -0.98
CA VAL A 49 -8.23 -8.19 -0.57
C VAL A 49 -7.79 -6.97 0.22
N LYS A 50 -6.97 -7.15 1.26
CA LYS A 50 -6.44 -6.01 2.02
C LYS A 50 -5.49 -5.14 1.21
N ALA A 51 -4.69 -5.74 0.32
CA ALA A 51 -3.83 -4.97 -0.58
C ALA A 51 -4.63 -3.99 -1.45
N ARG A 52 -5.73 -4.45 -2.07
CA ARG A 52 -6.63 -3.59 -2.86
C ARG A 52 -7.22 -2.45 -2.03
N THR A 53 -7.73 -2.75 -0.84
CA THR A 53 -8.30 -1.74 0.06
C THR A 53 -7.28 -0.65 0.43
N SER A 54 -6.03 -1.03 0.71
CA SER A 54 -4.96 -0.07 1.01
C SER A 54 -4.59 0.79 -0.20
N TYR A 55 -4.56 0.22 -1.42
CA TYR A 55 -4.37 0.99 -2.65
C TYR A 55 -5.51 1.98 -2.91
N ASP A 56 -6.77 1.55 -2.75
CA ASP A 56 -7.93 2.43 -2.95
C ASP A 56 -7.93 3.61 -1.98
N THR A 57 -7.51 3.36 -0.73
CA THR A 57 -7.34 4.42 0.27
C THR A 57 -6.23 5.39 -0.12
N PHE A 58 -5.08 4.89 -0.59
CA PHE A 58 -4.00 5.73 -1.13
C PHE A 58 -4.48 6.62 -2.28
N PHE A 59 -5.18 6.06 -3.27
CA PHE A 59 -5.69 6.82 -4.42
C PHE A 59 -6.73 7.86 -4.02
N THR A 60 -7.54 7.57 -3.00
CA THR A 60 -8.52 8.51 -2.46
C THR A 60 -7.82 9.72 -1.85
N MET A 61 -6.79 9.49 -1.03
CA MET A 61 -6.02 10.59 -0.40
C MET A 61 -5.21 11.40 -1.42
N TRP A 62 -4.70 10.75 -2.47
CA TRP A 62 -3.91 11.38 -3.53
C TRP A 62 -4.71 11.76 -4.78
N LYS A 63 -6.03 11.84 -4.70
CA LYS A 63 -6.89 12.22 -5.83
C LYS A 63 -6.51 13.56 -6.47
N LYS A 64 -5.99 14.50 -5.69
CA LYS A 64 -5.54 15.83 -6.14
C LYS A 64 -4.02 15.96 -6.24
N ALA A 65 -3.28 14.88 -6.03
CA ALA A 65 -1.83 14.89 -6.21
C ALA A 65 -1.49 15.00 -7.70
N ASP A 66 -0.29 15.49 -7.99
CA ASP A 66 0.24 15.52 -9.35
C ASP A 66 0.25 14.08 -9.93
N PRO A 67 -0.39 13.83 -11.09
CA PRO A 67 -0.47 12.51 -11.69
C PRO A 67 0.89 11.95 -12.12
N ASP A 68 1.91 12.79 -12.26
CA ASP A 68 3.23 12.41 -12.73
C ASP A 68 4.17 11.90 -11.63
N VAL A 69 3.73 11.97 -10.36
CA VAL A 69 4.50 11.45 -9.24
C VAL A 69 4.78 9.94 -9.42
N PRO A 70 6.07 9.51 -9.40
CA PRO A 70 6.43 8.13 -9.71
C PRO A 70 5.72 7.07 -8.86
N VAL A 71 5.51 7.32 -7.57
CA VAL A 71 4.85 6.33 -6.69
C VAL A 71 3.37 6.15 -7.03
N LEU A 72 2.69 7.18 -7.53
CA LEU A 72 1.29 7.08 -7.96
C LEU A 72 1.16 6.21 -9.23
N LYS A 73 2.10 6.36 -10.18
CA LYS A 73 2.19 5.53 -11.38
C LYS A 73 2.48 4.07 -11.04
N GLN A 74 3.44 3.82 -10.15
CA GLN A 74 3.78 2.48 -9.68
C GLN A 74 2.60 1.80 -8.98
N ALA A 75 1.95 2.49 -8.05
CA ALA A 75 0.80 1.95 -7.31
C ALA A 75 -0.36 1.56 -8.24
N LYS A 76 -0.66 2.36 -9.27
CA LYS A 76 -1.69 2.02 -10.27
C LYS A 76 -1.33 0.75 -11.05
N ALA A 77 -0.08 0.61 -11.46
CA ALA A 77 0.40 -0.58 -12.17
C ALA A 77 0.38 -1.83 -11.28
N GLU A 78 0.76 -1.70 -10.01
CA GLU A 78 0.70 -2.76 -9.00
C GLU A 78 -0.75 -3.19 -8.74
N TYR A 79 -1.67 -2.25 -8.52
CA TYR A 79 -3.10 -2.51 -8.32
C TYR A 79 -3.74 -3.23 -9.52
N ALA A 80 -3.43 -2.80 -10.74
CA ALA A 80 -3.95 -3.44 -11.96
C ALA A 80 -3.53 -4.92 -12.08
N LYS A 81 -2.33 -5.27 -11.60
CA LYS A 81 -1.87 -6.67 -11.54
C LYS A 81 -2.67 -7.49 -10.55
N LEU A 82 -3.12 -6.90 -9.43
CA LEU A 82 -3.98 -7.60 -8.45
C LEU A 82 -5.34 -7.97 -9.02
N SER A 83 -5.88 -7.16 -9.94
CA SER A 83 -7.17 -7.39 -10.59
C SER A 83 -7.09 -8.30 -11.82
N SER A 84 -5.88 -8.72 -12.20
CA SER A 84 -5.68 -9.60 -13.34
C SER A 84 -6.09 -11.05 -13.02
N PRO A 85 -6.77 -11.77 -13.93
CA PRO A 85 -7.17 -13.18 -13.73
C PRO A 85 -5.99 -14.14 -13.49
N ARG A 86 -4.76 -13.70 -13.76
CA ARG A 86 -3.51 -14.45 -13.57
C ARG A 86 -2.72 -14.00 -12.34
N TYR A 87 -3.33 -13.25 -11.42
CA TYR A 87 -2.66 -12.85 -10.20
C TYR A 87 -2.19 -14.10 -9.43
N GLN A 88 -0.88 -14.29 -9.38
CA GLN A 88 -0.24 -15.27 -8.52
C GLN A 88 0.33 -14.49 -7.34
N PRO A 89 -0.17 -14.71 -6.11
CA PRO A 89 0.47 -14.16 -4.93
C PRO A 89 1.91 -14.66 -4.92
N THR A 90 2.88 -13.76 -4.78
CA THR A 90 4.29 -14.14 -4.62
C THR A 90 4.39 -15.10 -3.44
N ALA A 91 4.56 -16.40 -3.73
CA ALA A 91 4.84 -17.42 -2.74
C ALA A 91 6.24 -17.16 -2.17
N ARG A 92 6.36 -17.23 -0.85
CA ARG A 92 7.66 -17.27 -0.17
C ARG A 92 8.37 -18.58 -0.44
#